data_AF-A0A705VTW7-F1
#
_entry.id   AF-A0A705VTW7-F1
#
_cell.length_a   1.000
_cell.length_b   1.000
_cell.length_c   1.000
_cell.angle_alpha   90.00
_cell.angle_beta   90.00
_cell.angle_gamma   90.00
#
_symmetry.space_group_name_H-M   'P 1'
#
loop_
_entity.id
_entity.type
_entity.pdbx_description
1 polymer ?
#
loop_
_entity_poly.entity_id
_entity_poly.type
_entity_poly.pdbx_seq_one_letter_code
_entity_poly.pdbx_strand_id
1 'polypeptide(L)'
;MWDVIDLSRWQFALTALYHFLFVPLTLGLIFLLAVMETIYVVTGKTVYRDMTRFWGKLFGINFALGVATGLTMEFQFGTNWSLY
;
A
#
# COMPACT_ATOMS: atom_id res chain seq x y z
N MET A 1 -32.65 7.86 9.84
CA MET A 1 -31.68 8.87 9.40
C MET A 1 -30.34 8.44 9.98
N TRP A 2 -29.26 8.50 9.19
CA TRP A 2 -27.94 8.06 9.65
C TRP A 2 -27.43 9.08 10.68
N ASP A 3 -26.87 8.61 11.79
CA ASP A 3 -26.26 9.49 12.79
C ASP A 3 -24.75 9.69 12.54
N VAL A 4 -24.13 10.55 13.36
CA VAL A 4 -22.70 10.87 13.20
C VAL A 4 -21.81 9.65 13.43
N ILE A 5 -22.20 8.75 14.35
CA ILE A 5 -21.42 7.55 14.66
C ILE A 5 -21.47 6.58 13.47
N ASP A 6 -22.64 6.40 12.89
CA ASP A 6 -22.83 5.58 11.69
C ASP A 6 -22.00 6.12 10.52
N LEU A 7 -22.05 7.43 10.27
CA LEU A 7 -21.25 8.07 9.20
C LEU A 7 -19.74 7.93 9.46
N SER A 8 -19.27 8.11 10.70
CA SER A 8 -17.86 7.93 11.07
C SER A 8 -17.39 6.50 10.86
N ARG A 9 -18.22 5.50 11.18
CA ARG A 9 -17.93 4.07 10.92
C ARG A 9 -17.79 3.80 9.43
N TRP A 10 -18.74 4.29 8.63
CA TRP A 10 -18.71 4.09 7.18
C TRP A 10 -17.52 4.80 6.51
N GLN A 11 -17.20 6.02 6.94
CA GLN A 11 -16.02 6.74 6.45
C GLN A 11 -14.73 5.96 6.76
N PHE A 12 -14.58 5.46 7.99
CA PHE A 12 -13.42 4.66 8.38
C PHE A 12 -13.36 3.33 7.62
N ALA A 13 -14.48 2.61 7.51
CA ALA A 13 -14.57 1.33 6.79
C ALA A 13 -14.15 1.47 5.32
N LEU A 14 -14.62 2.52 4.64
CA LEU A 14 -14.23 2.80 3.26
C LEU A 14 -12.74 3.12 3.16
N THR A 15 -12.23 3.97 4.05
CA THR A 15 -10.81 4.36 4.06
C THR A 15 -9.90 3.15 4.30
N ALA A 16 -10.28 2.29 5.25
CA ALA A 16 -9.61 1.04 5.56
C ALA A 16 -9.61 0.07 4.36
N LEU A 17 -10.77 -0.14 3.74
CA LEU A 17 -10.89 -1.01 2.57
C LEU A 17 -10.02 -0.52 1.42
N TYR A 18 -10.11 0.78 1.07
CA TYR A 18 -9.31 1.36 -0.01
C TYR A 18 -7.81 1.27 0.26
N HIS A 19 -7.37 1.59 1.48
CA HIS A 19 -5.97 1.45 1.85
C HIS A 19 -5.48 0.00 1.71
N PHE A 20 -6.28 -0.96 2.18
CA PHE A 20 -5.92 -2.38 2.16
C PHE A 20 -5.94 -3.01 0.76
N LEU A 21 -6.40 -2.32 -0.29
CA LEU A 21 -6.15 -2.74 -1.67
C LEU A 21 -4.67 -2.65 -2.05
N PHE A 22 -3.95 -1.64 -1.53
CA PHE A 22 -2.56 -1.36 -1.89
C PHE A 22 -1.54 -2.04 -0.95
N VAL A 23 -1.93 -2.31 0.29
CA VAL A 23 -1.08 -2.95 1.32
C VAL A 23 -0.55 -4.34 0.89
N PRO A 24 -1.38 -5.33 0.52
CA PRO A 24 -0.90 -6.67 0.21
C PRO A 24 -0.04 -6.70 -1.05
N LEU A 25 -0.33 -5.84 -2.04
CA LEU A 25 0.51 -5.66 -3.22
C LEU A 25 1.89 -5.13 -2.85
N THR A 26 1.98 -4.12 -1.96
CA THR A 26 3.25 -3.58 -1.47
C THR A 26 4.06 -4.67 -0.75
N LEU A 27 3.44 -5.36 0.20
CA LEU A 27 4.10 -6.40 1.01
C LEU A 27 4.52 -7.60 0.16
N GLY A 28 3.73 -8.01 -0.84
CA GLY A 28 4.11 -9.11 -1.73
C GLY A 28 5.20 -8.73 -2.74
N LEU A 29 5.03 -7.58 -3.42
CA LEU A 29 5.95 -7.16 -4.48
C LEU A 29 7.33 -6.82 -3.94
N ILE A 30 7.46 -6.28 -2.72
CA ILE A 30 8.78 -5.90 -2.19
C ILE A 30 9.70 -7.13 -2.05
N PHE A 31 9.18 -8.27 -1.59
CA PHE A 31 9.96 -9.51 -1.51
C PHE A 31 10.27 -10.07 -2.91
N LEU A 32 9.31 -10.01 -3.84
CA LEU A 32 9.54 -10.44 -5.22
C LEU A 32 10.64 -9.60 -5.90
N LEU A 33 10.63 -8.28 -5.72
CA LEU A 33 11.65 -7.37 -6.22
C LEU A 33 13.02 -7.65 -5.60
N ALA A 34 13.08 -7.85 -4.28
CA ALA A 34 14.32 -8.20 -3.59
C ALA A 34 14.91 -9.51 -4.10
N VAL A 35 14.07 -10.53 -4.34
CA VAL A 35 14.50 -11.82 -4.91
C VAL A 35 14.99 -11.66 -6.35
N MET A 36 14.25 -10.96 -7.21
CA MET A 36 14.66 -10.71 -8.60
C MET A 36 16.00 -9.97 -8.68
N GLU A 37 16.17 -8.92 -7.88
CA GLU A 37 17.41 -8.14 -7.83
C GLU A 37 18.57 -8.99 -7.30
N THR A 38 18.34 -9.80 -6.27
CA THR A 38 19.35 -10.72 -5.75
C THR A 38 19.79 -11.73 -6.80
N ILE A 39 18.85 -12.32 -7.55
CA ILE A 39 19.18 -13.25 -8.65
C ILE A 39 19.99 -12.52 -9.74
N TYR A 40 19.62 -11.28 -10.08
CA TYR A 40 20.41 -10.48 -11.01
C TYR A 40 21.85 -10.29 -10.53
N VAL A 41 22.06 -9.85 -9.29
CA VAL A 41 23.40 -9.60 -8.72
C VAL A 41 24.23 -10.88 -8.66
N VAL A 42 23.63 -12.02 -8.30
CA VAL A 42 24.35 -13.29 -8.19
C VAL A 42 24.66 -13.91 -9.57
N THR A 43 23.76 -13.81 -10.53
CA THR A 43 23.88 -14.52 -11.82
C THR A 43 24.38 -13.65 -12.98
N GLY A 44 24.32 -12.33 -12.85
CA GLY A 44 24.60 -11.38 -13.94
C GLY A 44 23.59 -11.38 -15.08
N LYS A 45 22.53 -12.20 -15.02
CA LYS A 45 21.54 -12.32 -16.09
C LYS A 45 20.65 -11.07 -16.14
N THR A 46 20.80 -10.27 -17.18
CA THR A 46 20.15 -8.96 -17.34
C THR A 46 18.62 -9.02 -17.34
N VAL A 47 18.02 -10.15 -17.73
CA VAL A 47 16.56 -10.34 -17.69
C VAL A 47 15.98 -10.07 -16.31
N TYR A 48 16.65 -10.48 -15.23
CA TYR A 48 16.16 -10.25 -13.87
C TYR A 48 16.22 -8.77 -13.47
N ARG A 49 17.24 -8.02 -13.92
CA ARG A 49 17.29 -6.56 -13.73
C ARG A 49 16.14 -5.87 -14.44
N ASP A 50 15.85 -6.30 -15.67
CA ASP A 50 14.77 -5.70 -16.47
C ASP A 50 13.39 -6.02 -15.85
N MET A 51 13.23 -7.23 -15.30
CA MET A 51 12.07 -7.61 -14.49
C MET A 51 11.95 -6.75 -13.21
N THR A 52 13.02 -6.60 -12.42
CA THR A 52 13.01 -5.75 -11.21
C THR A 52 12.60 -4.33 -11.56
N ARG A 53 13.13 -3.76 -12.64
CA ARG A 53 12.79 -2.40 -13.09
C ARG A 53 11.34 -2.26 -13.53
N PHE A 54 10.83 -3.22 -14.29
CA PHE A 54 9.44 -3.20 -14.74
C PHE A 54 8.47 -3.28 -13.56
N TRP A 55 8.62 -4.30 -12.71
CA TRP A 55 7.77 -4.48 -11.54
C TRP A 55 7.98 -3.38 -10.49
N GLY A 56 9.20 -2.83 -10.39
CA GLY A 56 9.53 -1.72 -9.51
C GLY A 56 8.78 -0.43 -9.86
N LYS A 57 8.53 -0.17 -11.14
CA LYS A 57 7.67 0.97 -11.56
C LYS A 57 6.23 0.79 -11.07
N LEU A 58 5.66 -0.41 -11.25
CA LEU A 58 4.30 -0.71 -10.80
C LEU A 58 4.19 -0.67 -9.27
N PHE A 59 5.20 -1.20 -8.58
CA PHE A 59 5.34 -1.10 -7.13
C PHE A 59 5.35 0.37 -6.69
N GLY A 60 6.12 1.24 -7.35
CA GLY A 60 6.18 2.66 -7.02
C GLY A 60 4.81 3.36 -7.11
N ILE A 61 4.03 3.08 -8.15
CA ILE A 61 2.67 3.62 -8.30
C ILE A 61 1.76 3.13 -7.16
N ASN A 62 1.76 1.81 -6.90
CA ASN A 62 0.96 1.21 -5.83
C ASN A 62 1.35 1.76 -4.45
N PHE A 63 2.65 1.91 -4.21
CA PHE A 63 3.20 2.40 -2.95
C PHE A 63 2.78 3.85 -2.69
N ALA A 64 2.81 4.72 -3.70
CA ALA A 64 2.39 6.11 -3.55
C ALA A 64 0.92 6.23 -3.10
N LEU A 65 0.02 5.45 -3.70
CA LEU A 65 -1.39 5.40 -3.31
C LEU A 65 -1.58 4.79 -1.91
N GLY A 66 -0.80 3.75 -1.58
CA GLY A 66 -0.76 3.16 -0.25
C GLY A 66 -0.38 4.17 0.84
N VAL A 67 0.67 4.96 0.60
CA VAL A 67 1.09 6.02 1.55
C VAL A 67 0.01 7.09 1.72
N ALA A 68 -0.56 7.60 0.63
CA ALA A 68 -1.58 8.65 0.68
C ALA A 68 -2.84 8.20 1.46
N THR A 69 -3.30 6.98 1.20
CA THR A 69 -4.46 6.40 1.92
C THR A 69 -4.13 6.05 3.37
N GLY A 70 -2.89 5.63 3.66
CA GLY A 70 -2.42 5.35 5.02
C GLY A 70 -2.38 6.60 5.90
N LEU A 71 -1.87 7.71 5.37
CA LEU A 71 -1.89 9.02 6.06
C LEU A 71 -3.32 9.45 6.39
N THR A 72 -4.24 9.28 5.44
CA THR A 72 -5.66 9.60 5.66
C THR A 72 -6.23 8.77 6.81
N MET A 73 -5.90 7.49 6.88
CA MET A 73 -6.34 6.60 7.97
C MET A 73 -5.73 6.99 9.32
N GLU A 74 -4.44 7.34 9.36
CA GLU A 74 -3.74 7.79 10.57
C GLU A 74 -4.44 9.02 11.17
N PHE A 75 -4.76 10.02 10.35
CA PHE A 75 -5.46 11.23 10.82
C PHE A 75 -6.94 11.00 11.17
N GLN A 76 -7.57 9.92 10.70
CA GLN A 76 -8.96 9.59 11.07
C GLN A 76 -9.11 9.22 12.54
N PHE A 77 -8.08 8.65 13.17
CA PHE A 77 -8.10 8.40 14.61
C PHE A 77 -8.22 9.70 15.41
N GLY A 78 -7.49 10.76 15.00
CA GLY A 78 -7.56 12.05 15.67
C GLY A 78 -8.82 12.88 15.37
N THR A 79 -9.33 12.79 14.14
CA THR A 79 -10.45 13.64 13.69
C THR A 79 -11.83 13.09 14.04
N ASN A 80 -12.04 11.77 13.87
CA ASN A 80 -13.36 11.15 14.02
C ASN A 80 -13.46 10.22 15.24
N TRP A 81 -12.34 9.89 15.87
CA TRP A 81 -12.27 8.92 16.98
C TRP A 81 -11.43 9.44 18.16
N SER A 82 -11.48 10.74 18.46
CA SER A 82 -10.63 11.40 19.46
C SER A 82 -10.82 10.93 20.92
N LEU A 83 -11.94 10.27 21.20
CA LEU A 83 -12.28 9.71 22.52
C LEU A 83 -12.24 8.17 22.55
N TYR A 84 -11.76 7.53 21.47
CA TYR A 84 -11.47 6.09 21.44
C TYR A 84 -10.16 5.81 22.18
#